data_AF-A0A179S5M0-F1
#
_entry.id   AF-A0A179S5M0-F1
#
_cell.length_a   1.000
_cell.length_b   1.000
_cell.length_c   1.000
_cell.angle_alpha   90.00
_cell.angle_beta   90.00
_cell.angle_gamma   90.00
#
_symmetry.space_group_name_H-M   'P 1'
#
loop_
_entity.id
_entity.type
_entity.pdbx_description
1 polymer ?
#
loop_
_entity_poly.entity_id
_entity_poly.type
_entity_poly.pdbx_seq_one_letter_code
_entity_poly.pdbx_strand_id
1 'polypeptide(L)'
;MGRDRDMLKDTELDSLARAVAALDRERALRKDADEGLELVWAELNQATEELERERARHAADAEALRAVIHHLRPGAAIVRVDEPTTGRHRYELWTNPTPKPAFDAAFLASVRGVPWTEEPKRTRDADLPATGTFHG
;
A
#
# COMPACT_ATOMS: atom_id res chain seq x y z
N MET A 1 -34.68 -37.12 62.01
CA MET A 1 -35.03 -35.92 61.23
C MET A 1 -33.95 -34.83 61.21
N GLY A 2 -32.96 -34.80 62.13
CA GLY A 2 -31.85 -33.82 62.05
C GLY A 2 -30.81 -34.13 60.98
N ARG A 3 -30.36 -35.40 60.89
CA ARG A 3 -29.28 -35.84 59.98
C ARG A 3 -29.57 -35.63 58.49
N ASP A 4 -30.81 -35.82 58.04
CA ASP A 4 -31.16 -35.65 56.62
C ASP A 4 -31.14 -34.18 56.19
N ARG A 5 -31.45 -33.26 57.12
CA ARG A 5 -31.40 -31.81 56.87
C ARG A 5 -29.96 -31.31 56.84
N ASP A 6 -29.07 -31.87 57.64
CA ASP A 6 -27.66 -31.51 57.65
C ASP A 6 -26.95 -32.01 56.38
N MET A 7 -27.23 -33.25 55.95
CA MET A 7 -26.72 -33.78 54.67
C MET A 7 -27.16 -32.95 53.45
N LEU A 8 -28.42 -32.48 53.43
CA LEU A 8 -28.91 -31.66 52.31
C LEU A 8 -28.15 -30.33 52.22
N LYS A 9 -27.88 -29.69 53.37
CA LYS A 9 -27.12 -28.44 53.43
C LYS A 9 -25.67 -28.62 52.99
N ASP A 10 -25.03 -29.71 53.38
CA ASP A 10 -23.65 -29.98 52.96
C ASP A 10 -23.56 -30.16 51.43
N THR A 11 -24.54 -30.83 50.82
CA THR A 11 -24.59 -30.96 49.35
C THR A 11 -24.85 -29.64 48.62
N GLU A 12 -25.67 -28.75 49.19
CA GLU A 12 -25.90 -27.41 48.64
C GLU A 12 -24.66 -26.54 48.76
N LEU A 13 -23.93 -26.61 49.89
CA LEU A 13 -22.68 -25.89 50.09
C LEU A 13 -21.60 -26.36 49.12
N ASP A 14 -21.47 -27.67 48.88
CA ASP A 14 -20.54 -28.23 47.89
C ASP A 14 -20.91 -27.85 46.45
N SER A 15 -22.21 -27.74 46.15
CA SER A 15 -22.69 -27.25 44.86
C SER A 15 -22.31 -25.77 44.65
N LEU A 16 -22.55 -24.94 45.66
CA LEU A 16 -22.21 -23.51 45.61
C LEU A 16 -20.69 -23.29 45.51
N ALA A 17 -19.88 -24.03 46.27
CA ALA A 17 -18.43 -23.95 46.19
C ALA A 17 -17.91 -24.29 44.78
N ARG A 18 -18.49 -25.32 44.13
CA ARG A 18 -18.17 -25.67 42.74
C ARG A 18 -18.59 -24.58 41.75
N ALA A 19 -19.76 -23.97 41.95
CA ALA A 19 -20.24 -22.88 41.10
C ALA A 19 -19.34 -21.63 41.21
N VAL A 20 -18.92 -21.26 42.41
CA VAL A 20 -17.98 -20.16 42.64
C VAL A 20 -16.64 -20.44 41.96
N ALA A 21 -16.09 -21.65 42.15
CA ALA A 21 -14.83 -22.04 41.52
C ALA A 21 -14.93 -22.10 39.97
N ALA A 22 -16.12 -22.31 39.41
CA ALA A 22 -16.35 -22.23 37.97
C ALA A 22 -16.40 -20.77 37.48
N LEU A 23 -17.07 -19.88 38.21
CA LEU A 23 -17.12 -18.45 37.90
C LEU A 23 -15.75 -17.79 37.99
N ASP A 24 -14.93 -18.16 38.97
CA ASP A 24 -13.57 -17.63 39.09
C ASP A 24 -12.69 -18.08 37.93
N ARG A 25 -12.84 -19.33 37.47
CA ARG A 25 -12.18 -19.83 36.25
C ARG A 25 -12.64 -19.07 35.01
N GLU A 26 -13.94 -18.82 34.87
CA GLU A 26 -14.47 -18.05 33.74
C GLU A 26 -13.92 -16.62 33.74
N ARG A 27 -13.84 -15.97 34.91
CA ARG A 27 -13.26 -14.63 35.05
C ARG A 27 -11.78 -14.61 34.67
N ALA A 28 -11.01 -15.62 35.06
CA ALA A 28 -9.62 -15.75 34.68
C ALA A 28 -9.47 -15.88 33.15
N LEU A 29 -10.27 -16.75 32.52
CA LEU A 29 -10.25 -16.92 31.06
C LEU A 29 -10.63 -15.65 30.30
N ARG A 30 -11.63 -14.89 30.80
CA ARG A 30 -11.99 -13.60 30.21
C ARG A 30 -10.85 -12.59 30.31
N LYS A 31 -10.20 -12.52 31.48
CA LYS A 31 -9.04 -11.66 31.67
C LYS A 31 -7.91 -12.02 30.70
N ASP A 32 -7.57 -13.30 30.58
CA ASP A 32 -6.53 -13.78 29.67
C ASP A 32 -6.90 -13.47 28.21
N ALA A 33 -8.17 -13.58 27.84
CA ALA A 33 -8.67 -13.23 26.51
C ALA A 33 -8.57 -11.73 26.23
N ASP A 34 -8.93 -10.88 27.19
CA ASP A 34 -8.81 -9.42 27.08
C ASP A 34 -7.34 -9.01 26.93
N GLU A 35 -6.44 -9.59 27.73
CA GLU A 35 -4.99 -9.38 27.60
C GLU A 35 -4.46 -9.83 26.23
N GLY A 36 -4.94 -10.97 25.71
CA GLY A 36 -4.63 -11.44 24.37
C GLY A 36 -5.11 -10.50 23.27
N LEU A 37 -6.32 -9.94 23.40
CA LEU A 37 -6.87 -8.98 22.45
C LEU A 37 -6.08 -7.67 22.44
N GLU A 38 -5.66 -7.17 23.59
CA GLU A 38 -4.81 -5.97 23.70
C GLU A 38 -3.47 -6.16 22.99
N LEU A 39 -2.85 -7.34 23.13
CA LEU A 39 -1.61 -7.67 22.41
C LEU A 39 -1.81 -7.69 20.89
N VAL A 40 -2.87 -8.36 20.42
CA VAL A 40 -3.19 -8.42 18.98
C VAL A 40 -3.47 -7.01 18.42
N TRP A 41 -4.16 -6.16 19.18
CA TRP A 41 -4.40 -4.77 18.78
C TRP A 41 -3.10 -3.97 18.68
N ALA A 42 -2.18 -4.14 19.62
CA ALA A 42 -0.87 -3.48 19.58
C ALA A 42 -0.07 -3.91 18.34
N GLU A 43 -0.03 -5.20 18.04
CA GLU A 43 0.65 -5.74 16.85
C GLU A 43 0.04 -5.22 15.55
N LEU A 44 -1.30 -5.18 15.47
CA LEU A 44 -2.01 -4.65 14.29
C LEU A 44 -1.72 -3.16 14.07
N ASN A 45 -1.70 -2.37 15.14
CA ASN A 45 -1.37 -0.94 15.06
C ASN A 45 0.07 -0.75 14.58
N GLN A 46 1.02 -1.49 15.14
CA GLN A 46 2.42 -1.43 14.71
C GLN A 46 2.59 -1.80 13.23
N ALA A 47 1.94 -2.88 12.78
CA ALA A 47 1.97 -3.30 11.38
C ALA A 47 1.34 -2.25 10.45
N THR A 48 0.27 -1.59 10.89
CA THR A 48 -0.40 -0.52 10.13
C THR A 48 0.52 0.69 9.99
N GLU A 49 1.16 1.13 11.07
CA GLU A 49 2.11 2.25 11.04
C GLU A 49 3.33 1.94 10.16
N GLU A 50 3.81 0.69 10.17
CA GLU A 50 4.89 0.27 9.29
C GLU A 50 4.50 0.31 7.81
N LEU A 51 3.30 -0.19 7.48
CA LEU A 51 2.77 -0.13 6.13
C LEU A 51 2.57 1.32 5.65
N GLU A 52 2.11 2.22 6.52
CA GLU A 52 1.99 3.64 6.19
C GLU A 52 3.35 4.30 5.94
N ARG A 53 4.35 3.99 6.77
CA ARG A 53 5.73 4.45 6.56
C ARG A 53 6.30 3.94 5.24
N GLU A 54 6.04 2.68 4.90
CA GLU A 54 6.49 2.10 3.63
C GLU A 54 5.81 2.78 2.44
N ARG A 55 4.48 2.97 2.50
CA ARG A 55 3.72 3.69 1.47
C ARG A 55 4.22 5.11 1.26
N ALA A 56 4.55 5.82 2.34
CA ALA A 56 5.11 7.16 2.27
C ALA A 56 6.48 7.18 1.56
N ARG A 57 7.35 6.20 1.84
CA ARG A 57 8.64 6.06 1.13
C ARG A 57 8.44 5.78 -0.35
N HIS A 58 7.59 4.81 -0.70
CA HIS A 58 7.28 4.49 -2.10
C HIS A 58 6.67 5.66 -2.86
N ALA A 59 5.83 6.47 -2.19
CA ALA A 59 5.28 7.69 -2.78
C ALA A 59 6.36 8.74 -3.06
N ALA A 60 7.28 8.96 -2.11
CA ALA A 60 8.41 9.87 -2.28
C ALA A 60 9.36 9.39 -3.40
N ASP A 61 9.66 8.09 -3.46
CA ASP A 61 10.48 7.49 -4.52
C ASP A 61 9.81 7.63 -5.89
N ALA A 62 8.49 7.41 -5.96
CA ALA A 62 7.72 7.59 -7.18
C ALA A 62 7.70 9.05 -7.64
N GLU A 63 7.63 10.01 -6.71
CA GLU A 63 7.70 11.44 -7.02
C GLU A 63 9.10 11.83 -7.52
N ALA A 64 10.16 11.35 -6.87
CA ALA A 64 11.53 11.57 -7.31
C ALA A 64 11.78 11.00 -8.72
N LEU A 65 11.29 9.79 -8.98
CA LEU A 65 11.37 9.17 -10.31
C LEU A 65 10.61 9.98 -11.37
N ARG A 66 9.41 10.48 -11.04
CA ARG A 66 8.64 11.36 -11.93
C ARG A 66 9.41 12.66 -12.23
N ALA A 67 10.07 13.25 -11.24
CA ALA A 67 10.87 14.46 -11.44
C ALA A 67 12.05 14.20 -12.38
N VAL A 68 12.77 13.08 -12.20
CA VAL A 68 13.86 12.68 -13.10
C VAL A 68 13.35 12.46 -14.52
N ILE A 69 12.24 11.74 -14.69
CA ILE A 69 11.64 11.49 -16.01
C ILE A 69 11.21 12.80 -16.67
N HIS A 70 10.57 13.70 -15.94
CA HIS A 70 10.15 14.99 -16.46
C HIS A 70 11.34 15.86 -16.87
N HIS A 71 12.44 15.80 -16.11
CA HIS A 71 13.68 16.50 -16.44
C HIS A 71 14.32 15.95 -17.73
N LEU A 72 14.40 14.62 -17.86
CA LEU A 72 15.00 13.96 -19.02
C LEU A 72 14.12 14.02 -20.28
N ARG A 73 12.80 13.94 -20.12
CA ARG A 73 11.80 13.98 -21.19
C ARG A 73 10.56 14.76 -20.75
N PRO A 74 10.56 16.10 -20.93
CA PRO A 74 9.39 16.93 -20.64
C PRO A 74 8.16 16.44 -21.42
N GLY A 75 7.02 16.29 -20.73
CA GLY A 75 5.78 15.77 -21.33
C GLY A 75 5.65 14.24 -21.33
N ALA A 76 6.61 13.51 -20.76
CA ALA A 76 6.49 12.08 -20.52
C ALA A 76 5.65 11.78 -19.28
N ALA A 77 4.79 10.77 -19.36
CA ALA A 77 3.98 10.25 -18.26
C ALA A 77 4.17 8.73 -18.14
N ILE A 78 4.31 8.23 -16.92
CA ILE A 78 4.24 6.77 -16.66
C ILE A 78 2.78 6.40 -16.46
N VAL A 79 2.29 5.47 -17.28
CA VAL A 79 0.94 4.93 -17.18
C VAL A 79 1.02 3.49 -16.72
N ARG A 80 0.23 3.15 -15.69
CA ARG A 80 -0.01 1.77 -15.30
C ARG A 80 -1.04 1.18 -16.26
N VAL A 81 -0.67 0.10 -16.93
CA VAL A 81 -1.55 -0.68 -17.78
C VAL A 81 -1.85 -1.98 -17.05
N ASP A 82 -3.11 -2.12 -16.65
CA ASP A 82 -3.60 -3.35 -16.05
C ASP A 82 -3.93 -4.36 -17.16
N GLU A 83 -3.29 -5.53 -17.13
CA GLU A 83 -3.64 -6.62 -18.04
C GLU A 83 -4.79 -7.44 -17.43
N PRO A 84 -6.03 -7.31 -17.96
CA PRO A 84 -7.22 -7.87 -17.33
C PRO A 84 -7.23 -9.41 -17.29
N THR A 85 -6.44 -10.06 -18.16
CA THR A 85 -6.40 -11.52 -18.31
C THR A 85 -5.35 -12.19 -17.45
N THR A 86 -4.29 -11.50 -17.06
CA THR A 86 -3.15 -12.07 -16.31
C THR A 86 -3.10 -11.60 -14.87
N GLY A 87 -3.87 -10.57 -14.50
CA GLY A 87 -3.78 -9.90 -13.21
C GLY A 87 -2.45 -9.18 -13.00
N ARG A 88 -1.62 -9.07 -14.05
CA ARG A 88 -0.32 -8.41 -14.00
C ARG A 88 -0.49 -6.94 -14.33
N HIS A 89 0.35 -6.13 -13.69
CA HIS A 89 0.47 -4.71 -13.96
C HIS A 89 1.77 -4.48 -14.72
N ARG A 90 1.71 -3.78 -15.85
CA ARG A 90 2.90 -3.28 -16.53
C ARG A 90 2.89 -1.76 -16.53
N TYR A 91 4.07 -1.17 -16.44
CA TYR A 91 4.23 0.29 -16.50
C TYR A 91 4.78 0.67 -17.87
N GLU A 92 4.12 1.59 -18.55
CA GLU A 92 4.54 2.10 -19.85
C GLU A 92 4.89 3.58 -19.75
N LEU A 93 5.99 3.99 -20.40
CA LEU A 93 6.34 5.39 -20.56
C LEU A 93 5.68 5.92 -21.83
N TRP A 94 4.81 6.90 -21.66
CA TRP A 94 4.09 7.56 -22.75
C TRP A 94 4.63 8.97 -22.87
N THR A 95 5.28 9.29 -23.99
CA THR A 95 5.67 10.66 -24.31
C THR A 95 4.55 11.33 -25.07
N ASN A 96 3.96 12.39 -24.52
CA ASN A 96 3.15 13.27 -25.33
C ASN A 96 4.12 14.19 -26.08
N PRO A 97 4.14 14.25 -27.42
CA PRO A 97 4.99 15.19 -28.14
C PRO A 97 4.42 16.62 -28.00
N THR A 98 4.51 17.18 -26.78
CA THR A 98 4.44 18.58 -26.34
C THR A 98 3.14 19.39 -26.53
N PRO A 99 2.71 20.21 -25.55
CA PRO A 99 2.35 21.59 -25.82
C PRO A 99 3.62 22.46 -25.93
N LYS A 100 3.69 23.23 -27.01
CA LYS A 100 4.78 24.13 -27.43
C LYS A 100 5.30 25.03 -26.29
N PRO A 101 6.59 25.03 -25.92
CA PRO A 101 7.15 26.11 -25.11
C PRO A 101 7.18 27.41 -25.93
N ALA A 102 6.79 28.53 -25.32
CA ALA A 102 6.75 29.85 -25.93
C ALA A 102 8.16 30.50 -26.15
N PHE A 103 9.20 29.68 -26.32
CA PHE A 103 10.56 30.15 -26.54
C PHE A 103 11.00 29.93 -28.00
N ASP A 104 11.86 30.85 -28.44
CA ASP A 104 12.25 31.08 -29.83
C ASP A 104 12.73 29.80 -30.54
N ALA A 105 11.95 29.36 -31.53
CA ALA A 105 12.14 28.13 -32.28
C ALA A 105 13.51 28.08 -32.98
N ALA A 106 14.13 29.24 -33.25
CA ALA A 106 15.44 29.34 -33.88
C ALA A 106 16.57 28.79 -32.99
N PHE A 107 16.50 28.97 -31.67
CA PHE A 107 17.53 28.52 -30.73
C PHE A 107 17.54 26.99 -30.56
N LEU A 108 16.37 26.35 -30.65
CA LEU A 108 16.26 24.89 -30.49
C LEU A 108 16.49 24.14 -31.80
N ALA A 109 16.20 24.75 -32.95
CA ALA A 109 16.48 24.17 -34.27
C ALA A 109 17.99 23.96 -34.52
N SER A 110 18.86 24.76 -33.90
CA SER A 110 20.32 24.57 -34.01
C SER A 110 20.87 23.44 -33.14
N VAL A 111 20.12 22.94 -32.16
CA VAL A 111 20.63 21.97 -31.16
C VAL A 111 20.27 20.52 -31.50
N ARG A 112 19.16 20.25 -32.19
CA ARG A 112 18.75 18.88 -32.56
C ARG A 112 18.00 18.90 -33.88
N GLY A 113 18.61 18.36 -34.94
CA GLY A 113 18.03 18.23 -36.28
C GLY A 113 16.83 17.28 -36.38
N VAL A 114 15.79 17.48 -35.55
CA VAL A 114 14.53 16.73 -35.59
C VAL A 114 13.44 17.65 -36.15
N PRO A 115 12.85 17.33 -37.32
CA PRO A 115 11.73 18.08 -37.86
C PRO A 115 10.47 17.82 -37.01
N TRP A 116 9.82 18.90 -36.56
CA TRP A 116 8.54 18.85 -35.87
C TRP A 116 7.41 18.65 -36.89
N THR A 117 6.56 17.65 -36.71
CA THR A 117 5.35 17.46 -37.53
C THR A 117 4.12 17.94 -36.76
N GLU A 118 3.19 18.60 -37.46
CA GLU A 118 2.04 19.29 -36.85
C GLU A 118 0.90 18.38 -36.37
N GLU A 119 1.00 17.06 -36.50
CA GLU A 119 -0.04 16.12 -36.04
C GLU A 119 0.28 15.56 -34.65
N PRO A 120 -0.63 15.68 -33.65
CA PRO A 120 -0.46 15.04 -32.35
C PRO A 120 -0.78 13.55 -32.46
N LYS A 121 0.11 12.78 -33.09
CA LYS A 121 0.08 11.31 -33.01
C LYS A 121 0.71 10.89 -31.70
N ARG A 122 -0.09 10.24 -30.83
CA ARG A 122 0.40 9.56 -29.62
C ARG A 122 1.24 8.37 -30.08
N THR A 123 2.55 8.42 -29.86
CA THR A 123 3.47 7.35 -30.24
C THR A 123 4.00 6.65 -29.00
N ARG A 124 3.99 5.32 -29.01
CA ARG A 124 4.61 4.49 -27.97
C ARG A 124 6.13 4.62 -28.12
N ASP A 125 6.87 4.56 -27.03
CA ASP A 125 8.34 4.68 -27.05
C ASP A 125 9.02 3.62 -27.95
N ALA A 126 8.42 2.43 -28.08
CA ALA A 126 8.90 1.36 -28.99
C ALA A 126 8.79 1.73 -30.48
N ASP A 127 7.97 2.73 -30.82
CA ASP A 127 7.74 3.22 -32.18
C ASP A 127 8.52 4.52 -32.46
N LEU A 128 9.26 5.05 -31.48
CA LEU A 128 10.16 6.17 -31.68
C LEU A 128 11.51 5.67 -32.20
N PRO A 129 12.14 6.33 -33.19
CA PRO A 129 13.50 6.02 -33.57
C PRO A 129 14.40 6.19 -32.33
N ALA A 130 15.30 5.24 -32.08
CA ALA A 130 16.18 5.23 -30.91
C ALA A 130 16.97 6.55 -30.82
N THR A 131 16.49 7.50 -30.01
CA THR A 131 17.20 8.75 -29.78
C THR A 131 18.31 8.50 -28.77
N GLY A 132 19.47 8.07 -29.28
CA GLY A 132 20.77 8.14 -28.63
C GLY A 132 21.01 7.18 -27.46
N THR A 133 21.98 6.29 -27.64
CA THR A 133 22.72 5.68 -26.52
C THR A 133 23.56 6.78 -25.85
N PHE A 134 23.25 7.10 -24.61
CA PHE A 134 24.15 7.88 -23.75
C PHE A 134 24.85 6.91 -22.80
N HIS A 135 26.15 6.73 -23.01
CA HIS A 135 27.03 6.10 -22.05
C HIS A 135 27.53 7.18 -21.08
N GLY A 136 27.23 7.00 -19.80
CA GLY A 136 27.80 7.72 -18.67
C GLY A 136 28.08 6.74 -17.56
#